data_AF-A0AB39HDK8-F1
#
_entry.id   AF-A0AB39HDK8-F1
#
_cell.length_a   1.000
_cell.length_b   1.000
_cell.length_c   1.000
_cell.angle_alpha   90.00
_cell.angle_beta   90.00
_cell.angle_gamma   90.00
#
_symmetry.space_group_name_H-M   'P 1'
#
loop_
_entity.id
_entity.type
_entity.pdbx_description
1 polymer ?
#
loop_
_entity_poly.entity_id
_entity_poly.type
_entity_poly.pdbx_seq_one_letter_code
_entity_poly.pdbx_strand_id
1 'polypeptide(L)'
;MQKTVIALALLALWSSPSPGQANQESLLVATHFSMPPLALASTYQHGQELNWQDYWWSEKYDGVRGYWDGKQMRTRHGHIITLPPKWYADLPPWPVEGELWAGRNHFSTVQQTVFDHQPNLKAWRQIRFVLFDMPQRNTPFSQRYAELSAWFQHQSSSHLLLAAYQPVYDKKHLADTLDNITAAQGEGVMLRNWHNSYQPGRSHGFLKVKAYQDSEVTVIGYAEGKGRLKGKVGALITRTSSGLVLRVGSGLSDDLRQMPPEIGSVITIRHNGVTDNGLPRFARFWRYASREHQRVTTVIPP
;
A
#
# COMPACT_ATOMS: atom_id res chain seq x y z
N MET A 1 73.65 23.73 -37.80
CA MET A 1 74.47 23.36 -36.62
C MET A 1 73.93 22.04 -36.08
N GLN A 2 74.60 20.95 -36.47
CA GLN A 2 75.23 19.93 -35.59
C GLN A 2 74.25 19.07 -34.77
N LYS A 3 74.04 17.81 -35.21
CA LYS A 3 74.60 16.54 -34.67
C LYS A 3 73.63 15.95 -33.63
N THR A 4 73.19 14.69 -33.68
CA THR A 4 74.00 13.46 -33.66
C THR A 4 73.17 12.23 -34.08
N VAL A 5 73.82 11.31 -34.77
CA VAL A 5 73.37 9.96 -35.17
C VAL A 5 73.53 8.98 -34.00
N ILE A 6 72.66 7.98 -33.86
CA ILE A 6 73.03 6.59 -33.51
C ILE A 6 71.96 5.65 -34.09
N ALA A 7 72.43 4.66 -34.84
CA ALA A 7 71.68 3.53 -35.36
C ALA A 7 71.62 2.40 -34.32
N LEU A 8 70.61 1.52 -34.39
CA LEU A 8 70.81 0.07 -34.45
C LEU A 8 69.49 -0.65 -34.78
N ALA A 9 69.55 -1.58 -35.73
CA ALA A 9 68.51 -2.51 -36.11
C ALA A 9 68.38 -3.66 -35.08
N LEU A 10 67.21 -4.30 -34.97
CA LEU A 10 67.03 -5.74 -35.24
C LEU A 10 65.59 -6.23 -35.00
N LEU A 11 65.23 -7.19 -35.85
CA LEU A 11 64.03 -8.00 -35.97
C LEU A 11 63.27 -8.33 -34.67
N ALA A 12 61.94 -8.32 -34.74
CA ALA A 12 61.10 -9.22 -33.94
C ALA A 12 59.95 -9.77 -34.79
N LEU A 13 59.88 -11.09 -34.79
CA LEU A 13 59.00 -11.96 -35.56
C LEU A 13 57.53 -11.77 -35.17
N TRP A 14 56.63 -11.96 -36.14
CA TRP A 14 55.22 -12.20 -35.86
C TRP A 14 55.06 -13.51 -35.08
N SER A 15 54.69 -13.39 -33.81
CA SER A 15 54.11 -14.47 -33.02
C SER A 15 52.65 -14.13 -32.73
N SER A 16 51.74 -14.88 -33.33
CA SER A 16 50.31 -14.87 -33.00
C SER A 16 50.12 -15.19 -31.51
N PRO A 17 49.28 -14.45 -30.76
CA PRO A 17 48.97 -14.86 -29.40
C PRO A 17 47.91 -15.99 -29.42
N SER A 18 48.27 -17.10 -28.78
CA SER A 18 47.36 -18.19 -28.39
C SER A 18 46.28 -17.71 -27.41
N PRO A 19 45.11 -18.37 -27.37
CA PRO A 19 43.98 -17.91 -26.58
C PRO A 19 44.14 -18.31 -25.11
N GLY A 20 44.07 -17.30 -24.23
CA GLY A 20 43.87 -17.52 -22.81
C GLY A 20 44.76 -16.65 -21.93
N GLN A 21 44.28 -15.43 -21.63
CA GLN A 21 44.19 -14.87 -20.27
C GLN A 21 43.73 -13.40 -20.32
N ALA A 22 42.84 -13.07 -19.37
CA ALA A 22 42.51 -11.73 -18.87
C ALA A 22 41.80 -10.78 -19.86
N ASN A 23 40.46 -10.71 -19.93
CA ASN A 23 39.51 -10.50 -18.81
C ASN A 23 39.83 -9.20 -18.04
N GLN A 24 39.73 -8.06 -18.73
CA GLN A 24 39.67 -6.74 -18.07
C GLN A 24 38.97 -5.64 -18.91
N GLU A 25 38.16 -6.00 -19.91
CA GLU A 25 37.11 -5.11 -20.39
C GLU A 25 35.82 -5.46 -19.64
N SER A 26 35.81 -4.96 -18.41
CA SER A 26 34.74 -5.04 -17.43
C SER A 26 33.39 -4.71 -18.06
N LEU A 27 32.56 -5.76 -18.15
CA LEU A 27 31.14 -5.75 -17.84
C LEU A 27 30.60 -4.36 -17.43
N LEU A 28 30.26 -3.54 -18.41
CA LEU A 28 29.18 -2.58 -18.25
C LEU A 28 27.90 -3.40 -18.20
N VAL A 29 27.66 -4.05 -17.06
CA VAL A 29 26.31 -4.44 -16.68
C VAL A 29 25.54 -3.14 -16.68
N ALA A 30 24.73 -2.94 -17.72
CA ALA A 30 23.62 -2.02 -17.66
C ALA A 30 22.79 -2.48 -16.45
N THR A 31 23.04 -1.87 -15.30
CA THR A 31 22.22 -2.02 -14.12
C THR A 31 20.89 -1.39 -14.51
N HIS A 32 20.00 -2.22 -15.05
CA HIS A 32 18.58 -1.94 -14.97
C HIS A 32 18.33 -1.74 -13.46
N PHE A 33 18.24 -0.48 -13.03
CA PHE A 33 17.81 -0.12 -11.68
C PHE A 33 16.37 -0.58 -11.54
N SER A 34 16.21 -1.88 -11.28
CA SER A 34 14.92 -2.47 -10.95
C SER A 34 14.50 -1.92 -9.60
N MET A 35 13.24 -1.51 -9.51
CA MET A 35 12.60 -1.07 -8.27
C MET A 35 13.00 -1.97 -7.09
N PRO A 36 13.52 -1.43 -5.97
CA PRO A 36 13.80 -2.24 -4.81
C PRO A 36 12.49 -2.82 -4.26
N PRO A 37 12.52 -4.03 -3.66
CA PRO A 37 11.35 -4.58 -3.03
C PRO A 37 10.96 -3.71 -1.82
N LEU A 38 9.74 -3.18 -1.84
CA LEU A 38 9.26 -2.25 -0.81
C LEU A 38 8.59 -3.00 0.36
N ALA A 39 8.64 -2.41 1.55
CA ALA A 39 7.95 -2.90 2.74
C ALA A 39 6.42 -2.89 2.52
N LEU A 40 5.71 -3.95 2.92
CA LEU A 40 4.27 -4.11 2.75
C LEU A 40 3.58 -4.25 4.10
N ALA A 41 2.64 -3.36 4.38
CA ALA A 41 1.91 -3.42 5.64
C ALA A 41 1.01 -4.66 5.74
N SER A 42 1.21 -5.45 6.79
CA SER A 42 0.35 -6.56 7.20
C SER A 42 -0.93 -6.05 7.87
N THR A 43 -2.01 -6.81 7.86
CA THR A 43 -3.25 -6.39 8.54
C THR A 43 -3.16 -6.71 10.02
N TYR A 44 -3.35 -5.72 10.90
CA TYR A 44 -3.55 -5.96 12.33
C TYR A 44 -4.81 -6.79 12.56
N GLN A 45 -4.69 -7.92 13.24
CA GLN A 45 -5.84 -8.77 13.56
C GLN A 45 -6.46 -8.33 14.89
N HIS A 46 -7.79 -8.30 14.97
CA HIS A 46 -8.47 -7.97 16.21
C HIS A 46 -8.11 -9.00 17.29
N GLY A 47 -7.60 -8.54 18.44
CA GLY A 47 -7.13 -9.41 19.51
C GLY A 47 -5.67 -9.87 19.36
N GLN A 48 -4.97 -9.44 18.31
CA GLN A 48 -3.52 -9.59 18.25
C GLN A 48 -2.87 -8.75 19.35
N GLU A 49 -2.12 -9.41 20.23
CA GLU A 49 -1.29 -8.75 21.23
C GLU A 49 -0.01 -8.21 20.59
N LEU A 50 0.35 -7.00 20.98
CA LEU A 50 1.57 -6.30 20.58
C LEU A 50 2.22 -5.73 21.84
N ASN A 51 3.55 -5.60 21.83
CA ASN A 51 4.22 -4.76 22.81
C ASN A 51 3.98 -3.29 22.43
N TRP A 52 2.91 -2.68 22.96
CA TRP A 52 2.42 -1.37 22.53
C TRP A 52 3.47 -0.27 22.57
N GLN A 53 4.37 -0.32 23.55
CA GLN A 53 5.48 0.62 23.73
C GLN A 53 6.45 0.67 22.54
N ASP A 54 6.53 -0.41 21.76
CA ASP A 54 7.38 -0.49 20.58
C ASP A 54 6.71 0.10 19.33
N TYR A 55 5.40 0.38 19.36
CA TYR A 55 4.64 0.78 18.17
C TYR A 55 4.23 2.25 18.20
N TRP A 56 4.40 2.88 17.05
CA TRP A 56 3.96 4.23 16.77
C TRP A 56 2.94 4.22 15.64
N TRP A 57 1.95 5.11 15.73
CA TRP A 57 0.87 5.21 14.77
C TRP A 57 0.97 6.48 13.94
N SER A 58 0.51 6.40 12.69
CA SER A 58 0.26 7.53 11.79
C SER A 58 -1.08 7.32 11.07
N GLU A 59 -1.69 8.37 10.53
CA GLU A 59 -2.87 8.21 9.67
C GLU A 59 -2.52 7.33 8.45
N LYS A 60 -3.45 6.44 8.09
CA LYS A 60 -3.41 5.78 6.80
C LYS A 60 -4.00 6.72 5.75
N TYR A 61 -3.14 7.19 4.85
CA TYR A 61 -3.54 8.02 3.71
C TYR A 61 -4.09 7.15 2.57
N ASP A 62 -5.26 7.52 2.05
CA ASP A 62 -5.91 6.84 0.90
C ASP A 62 -5.49 7.53 -0.41
N GLY A 63 -4.36 7.10 -0.95
CA GLY A 63 -3.75 7.72 -2.12
C GLY A 63 -3.05 6.72 -3.03
N VAL A 64 -2.03 7.19 -3.75
CA VAL A 64 -1.16 6.34 -4.56
C VAL A 64 0.24 6.34 -3.97
N ARG A 65 0.68 5.17 -3.48
CA ARG A 65 2.05 4.99 -2.98
C ARG A 65 3.08 5.37 -4.04
N GLY A 66 3.95 6.31 -3.68
CA GLY A 66 5.07 6.78 -4.48
C GLY A 66 6.40 6.37 -3.86
N TYR A 67 7.29 5.87 -4.70
CA TYR A 67 8.70 5.68 -4.40
C TYR A 67 9.50 6.64 -5.26
N TRP A 68 10.23 7.53 -4.60
CA TRP A 68 11.19 8.42 -5.23
C TRP A 68 12.57 7.81 -5.08
N ASP A 69 13.29 7.62 -6.19
CA ASP A 69 14.63 7.01 -6.19
C ASP A 69 15.78 8.04 -6.14
N GLY A 70 15.47 9.32 -5.93
CA GLY A 70 16.41 10.43 -6.08
C GLY A 70 16.35 11.11 -7.45
N LYS A 71 15.68 10.51 -8.44
CA LYS A 71 15.58 11.01 -9.83
C LYS A 71 14.21 10.86 -10.47
N GLN A 72 13.51 9.76 -10.20
CA GLN A 72 12.23 9.42 -10.78
C GLN A 72 11.24 8.94 -9.72
N MET A 73 9.98 9.35 -9.89
CA MET A 73 8.87 8.86 -9.09
C MET A 73 8.24 7.63 -9.75
N ARG A 74 8.00 6.59 -8.97
CA ARG A 74 7.37 5.35 -9.42
C ARG A 74 6.30 4.90 -8.44
N THR A 75 5.25 4.29 -8.96
CA THR A 75 4.28 3.57 -8.12
C THR A 75 4.91 2.30 -7.56
N ARG A 76 4.22 1.66 -6.60
CA ARG A 76 4.58 0.35 -6.06
C ARG A 76 4.89 -0.72 -7.13
N HIS A 77 4.17 -0.72 -8.26
CA HIS A 77 4.35 -1.72 -9.32
C HIS A 77 5.31 -1.24 -10.44
N GLY A 78 6.05 -0.15 -10.21
CA GLY A 78 7.07 0.35 -11.11
C GLY A 78 6.58 1.30 -12.21
N HIS A 79 5.26 1.56 -12.31
CA HIS A 79 4.75 2.58 -13.24
C HIS A 79 5.37 3.94 -12.93
N ILE A 80 5.93 4.59 -13.95
CA ILE A 80 6.58 5.90 -13.83
C ILE A 80 5.51 6.96 -13.67
N ILE A 81 5.69 7.85 -12.70
CA ILE A 81 4.82 9.01 -12.50
C ILE A 81 5.59 10.24 -12.98
N THR A 82 5.03 10.92 -13.98
CA THR A 82 5.58 12.19 -14.47
C THR A 82 5.14 13.31 -13.53
N LEU A 83 6.09 13.89 -12.79
CA LEU A 83 5.79 14.98 -11.87
C LEU A 83 5.82 16.34 -12.60
N PRO A 84 5.15 17.38 -12.07
CA PRO A 84 5.41 18.75 -12.48
C PRO A 84 6.89 19.14 -12.28
N PRO A 85 7.50 19.97 -13.16
CA PRO A 85 8.92 20.30 -13.08
C PRO A 85 9.41 20.78 -11.70
N LYS A 86 8.62 21.61 -11.00
CA LYS A 86 8.98 22.14 -9.68
C LYS A 86 9.14 21.04 -8.61
N TRP A 87 8.36 19.96 -8.69
CA TRP A 87 8.40 18.89 -7.70
C TRP A 87 9.77 18.19 -7.63
N TYR A 88 10.46 18.08 -8.77
CA TYR A 88 11.80 17.48 -8.82
C TYR A 88 12.82 18.25 -7.98
N ALA A 89 12.68 19.57 -7.88
CA ALA A 89 13.55 20.41 -7.06
C ALA A 89 13.19 20.38 -5.57
N ASP A 90 11.93 20.07 -5.24
CA ASP A 90 11.43 20.01 -3.86
C ASP A 90 11.76 18.66 -3.19
N LEU A 91 11.96 17.59 -3.97
CA LEU A 91 12.23 16.23 -3.46
C LEU A 91 13.70 16.03 -3.04
N PRO A 92 13.99 15.16 -2.06
CA PRO A 92 15.34 14.93 -1.58
C PRO A 92 16.21 14.27 -2.67
N PRO A 93 17.54 14.45 -2.69
CA PRO A 93 18.40 13.78 -3.66
C PRO A 93 18.64 12.29 -3.36
N TRP A 94 17.92 11.70 -2.39
CA TRP A 94 18.02 10.30 -1.98
C TRP A 94 16.65 9.62 -1.94
N PRO A 95 16.62 8.27 -1.91
CA PRO A 95 15.35 7.57 -1.99
C PRO A 95 14.46 7.72 -0.77
N VAL A 96 13.17 7.95 -1.01
CA VAL A 96 12.12 8.06 0.02
C VAL A 96 10.83 7.41 -0.45
N GLU A 97 10.02 6.98 0.52
CA GLU A 97 8.67 6.51 0.29
C GLU A 97 7.64 7.49 0.85
N GLY A 98 6.52 7.58 0.15
CA GLY A 98 5.39 8.39 0.56
C GLY A 98 4.10 7.99 -0.13
N GLU A 99 3.04 8.71 0.21
CA GLU A 99 1.73 8.59 -0.43
C GLU A 99 1.42 9.88 -1.19
N LEU A 100 1.13 9.79 -2.49
CA LEU A 100 0.51 10.90 -3.23
C LEU A 100 -0.95 10.99 -2.81
N TRP A 101 -1.37 12.12 -2.25
CA TRP A 101 -2.61 12.26 -1.53
C TRP A 101 -3.26 13.63 -1.76
N ALA A 102 -4.58 13.67 -1.91
CA ALA A 102 -5.36 14.87 -2.23
C ALA A 102 -6.30 15.32 -1.10
N GLY A 103 -6.09 14.82 0.12
CA GLY A 103 -7.07 14.94 1.19
C GLY A 103 -7.90 13.67 1.35
N ARG A 104 -8.64 13.59 2.47
CA ARG A 104 -9.54 12.47 2.77
C ARG A 104 -10.65 12.40 1.73
N ASN A 105 -11.08 11.18 1.39
CA ASN A 105 -12.10 10.90 0.36
C ASN A 105 -11.80 11.42 -1.06
N HIS A 106 -10.57 11.81 -1.38
CA HIS A 106 -10.18 12.30 -2.72
C HIS A 106 -9.31 11.33 -3.52
N PHE A 107 -9.44 10.02 -3.28
CA PHE A 107 -8.66 8.99 -3.96
C PHE A 107 -8.82 9.01 -5.50
N SER A 108 -10.04 9.24 -5.99
CA SER A 108 -10.31 9.35 -7.44
C SER A 108 -9.53 10.51 -8.08
N THR A 109 -9.46 11.66 -7.41
CA THR A 109 -8.66 12.82 -7.82
C THR A 109 -7.18 12.47 -7.90
N VAL A 110 -6.64 11.74 -6.92
CA VAL A 110 -5.25 11.28 -6.94
C VAL A 110 -5.00 10.36 -8.14
N GLN A 111 -5.84 9.34 -8.33
CA GLN A 111 -5.68 8.41 -9.44
C GLN A 111 -5.68 9.12 -10.80
N GLN A 112 -6.66 9.99 -11.04
CA GLN A 112 -6.74 10.72 -12.30
C GLN A 112 -5.51 11.61 -12.53
N THR A 113 -5.01 12.27 -11.48
CA THR A 113 -3.89 13.22 -11.59
C THR A 113 -2.54 12.51 -11.78
N VAL A 114 -2.32 11.40 -11.07
CA VAL A 114 -1.03 10.68 -11.04
C VAL A 114 -0.79 9.83 -12.28
N PHE A 115 -1.86 9.35 -12.91
CA PHE A 115 -1.80 8.52 -14.12
C PHE A 115 -2.07 9.30 -15.42
N ASP A 116 -2.14 10.63 -15.35
CA ASP A 116 -2.20 11.47 -16.56
C ASP A 116 -0.88 11.35 -17.34
N HIS A 117 -0.97 11.32 -18.68
CA HIS A 117 0.21 11.24 -19.54
C HIS A 117 1.08 12.50 -19.46
N GLN A 118 0.44 13.67 -19.28
CA GLN A 118 1.11 14.94 -19.06
C GLN A 118 0.61 15.59 -17.77
N PRO A 119 1.50 16.04 -16.86
CA PRO A 119 1.08 16.54 -15.56
C PRO A 119 0.27 17.85 -15.70
N ASN A 120 -1.03 17.79 -15.40
CA ASN A 120 -1.87 18.98 -15.31
C ASN A 120 -1.56 19.79 -14.04
N LEU A 121 -0.92 20.95 -14.19
CA LEU A 121 -0.48 21.78 -13.06
C LEU A 121 -1.60 22.19 -12.10
N LYS A 122 -2.83 22.37 -12.59
CA LYS A 122 -3.98 22.75 -11.74
C LYS A 122 -4.43 21.58 -10.87
N ALA A 123 -4.45 20.36 -11.42
CA ALA A 123 -4.77 19.15 -10.66
C ALA A 123 -3.68 18.85 -9.62
N TRP A 124 -2.41 18.95 -10.00
CA TRP A 124 -1.27 18.71 -9.12
C TRP A 124 -1.16 19.69 -7.93
N ARG A 125 -1.77 20.87 -7.99
CA ARG A 125 -1.87 21.78 -6.82
C ARG A 125 -2.64 21.17 -5.64
N GLN A 126 -3.53 20.21 -5.91
CA GLN A 126 -4.30 19.51 -4.88
C GLN A 126 -3.55 18.33 -4.28
N ILE A 127 -2.49 17.86 -4.93
CA ILE A 127 -1.71 16.69 -4.51
C ILE A 127 -0.64 17.13 -3.51
N ARG A 128 -0.43 16.28 -2.51
CA ARG A 128 0.71 16.30 -1.59
C ARG A 128 1.42 14.96 -1.65
N PHE A 129 2.74 14.95 -1.48
CA PHE A 129 3.48 13.73 -1.22
C PHE A 129 3.75 13.64 0.28
N VAL A 130 3.02 12.73 0.92
CA VAL A 130 3.13 12.48 2.36
C VAL A 130 4.24 11.47 2.60
N LEU A 131 5.42 11.97 2.96
CA LEU A 131 6.63 11.20 3.24
C LEU A 131 6.45 10.36 4.51
N PHE A 132 6.86 9.09 4.48
CA PHE A 132 6.72 8.20 5.65
C PHE A 132 7.90 7.26 5.92
N ASP A 133 8.85 7.03 5.00
CA ASP A 133 10.01 6.16 5.26
C ASP A 133 11.20 6.41 4.31
N MET A 134 12.36 5.86 4.66
CA MET A 134 13.61 5.89 3.89
C MET A 134 14.08 4.45 3.60
N PRO A 135 13.72 3.86 2.45
CA PRO A 135 13.82 2.40 2.23
C PRO A 135 15.25 1.88 2.08
N GLN A 136 16.21 2.74 1.79
CA GLN A 136 17.63 2.37 1.64
C GLN A 136 18.47 2.61 2.90
N ARG A 137 17.87 3.10 3.98
CA ARG A 137 18.56 3.24 5.27
C ARG A 137 18.41 1.95 6.07
N ASN A 138 19.53 1.28 6.34
CA ASN A 138 19.57 0.07 7.17
C ASN A 138 19.68 0.39 8.67
N THR A 139 18.84 1.30 9.15
CA THR A 139 18.75 1.72 10.55
C THR A 139 17.33 1.49 11.09
N PRO A 140 17.12 1.44 12.40
CA PRO A 140 15.79 1.38 13.02
C PRO A 140 14.85 2.49 12.50
N PHE A 141 13.55 2.22 12.48
CA PHE A 141 12.55 3.17 11.97
C PHE A 141 12.61 4.53 12.66
N SER A 142 12.86 4.56 13.97
CA SER A 142 13.08 5.77 14.75
C SER A 142 14.16 6.69 14.18
N GLN A 143 15.28 6.12 13.76
CA GLN A 143 16.41 6.87 13.19
C GLN A 143 16.08 7.35 11.78
N ARG A 144 15.44 6.50 10.96
CA ARG A 144 14.99 6.86 9.60
C ARG A 144 13.99 8.01 9.64
N TYR A 145 13.03 7.95 10.54
CA TYR A 145 12.03 9.00 10.72
C TYR A 145 12.65 10.29 11.25
N ALA A 146 13.60 10.20 12.20
CA ALA A 146 14.33 11.37 12.69
C ALA A 146 15.14 12.07 11.58
N GLU A 147 15.86 11.29 10.75
CA GLU A 147 16.60 11.81 9.58
C GLU A 147 15.66 12.49 8.59
N LEU A 148 14.55 11.83 8.23
CA LEU A 148 13.56 12.36 7.31
C LEU A 148 12.88 13.63 7.86
N SER A 149 12.56 13.66 9.15
CA SER A 149 11.98 14.81 9.83
C SER A 149 12.93 16.00 9.87
N ALA A 150 14.20 15.77 10.21
CA ALA A 150 15.23 16.82 10.22
C ALA A 150 15.41 17.44 8.83
N TRP A 151 15.42 16.62 7.76
CA TRP A 151 15.45 17.12 6.40
C TRP A 151 14.18 17.92 6.05
N PHE A 152 13.00 17.39 6.41
CA PHE A 152 11.70 18.01 6.11
C PHE A 152 11.52 19.38 6.78
N GLN A 153 12.05 19.58 7.99
CA GLN A 153 11.98 20.87 8.71
C GLN A 153 12.64 22.03 7.96
N HIS A 154 13.57 21.74 7.05
CA HIS A 154 14.24 22.75 6.22
C HIS A 154 13.54 22.95 4.86
N GLN A 155 12.43 22.27 4.59
CA GLN A 155 11.70 22.38 3.33
C GLN A 155 10.57 23.39 3.42
N SER A 156 10.45 24.23 2.39
CA SER A 156 9.36 25.21 2.24
C SER A 156 8.33 24.79 1.17
N SER A 157 8.46 23.58 0.62
CA SER A 157 7.56 23.10 -0.43
C SER A 157 6.14 22.89 0.10
N SER A 158 5.18 23.55 -0.52
CA SER A 158 3.76 23.32 -0.28
C SER A 158 3.25 21.96 -0.78
N HIS A 159 4.09 21.19 -1.48
CA HIS A 159 3.73 19.90 -2.08
C HIS A 159 4.15 18.71 -1.22
N LEU A 160 4.99 18.93 -0.22
CA LEU A 160 5.46 17.88 0.69
C LEU A 160 4.74 17.97 2.03
N LEU A 161 4.45 16.81 2.59
CA LEU A 161 4.01 16.65 3.96
C LEU A 161 4.82 15.51 4.58
N LEU A 162 4.99 15.56 5.90
CA LEU A 162 5.56 14.44 6.67
C LEU A 162 4.42 13.75 7.43
N ALA A 163 4.34 12.43 7.32
CA ALA A 163 3.39 11.65 8.13
C ALA A 163 3.73 11.83 9.62
N ALA A 164 2.75 12.27 10.41
CA ALA A 164 2.94 12.46 11.85
C ALA A 164 2.85 11.12 12.58
N TYR A 165 3.93 10.71 13.24
CA TYR A 165 3.97 9.53 14.09
C TYR A 165 3.81 9.87 15.57
N GLN A 166 2.97 9.13 16.28
CA GLN A 166 2.73 9.23 17.73
C GLN A 166 2.78 7.86 18.41
N PRO A 167 3.18 7.76 19.69
CA PRO A 167 3.23 6.47 20.39
C PRO A 167 1.85 5.85 20.56
N VAL A 168 1.77 4.52 20.53
CA VAL A 168 0.59 3.76 20.95
C VAL A 168 0.78 3.35 22.40
N TYR A 169 -0.24 3.56 23.25
CA TYR A 169 -0.13 3.27 24.68
C TYR A 169 -0.70 1.90 25.01
N ASP A 170 -1.87 1.60 24.44
CA ASP A 170 -2.55 0.32 24.60
C ASP A 170 -3.57 0.10 23.47
N LYS A 171 -4.27 -1.03 23.54
CA LYS A 171 -5.33 -1.40 22.59
C LYS A 171 -6.50 -0.42 22.58
N LYS A 172 -6.85 0.18 23.72
CA LYS A 172 -7.96 1.14 23.82
C LYS A 172 -7.57 2.44 23.12
N HIS A 173 -6.38 2.96 23.38
CA HIS A 173 -5.84 4.14 22.69
C HIS A 173 -5.83 3.95 21.18
N LEU A 174 -5.43 2.77 20.68
CA LEU A 174 -5.48 2.47 19.25
C LEU A 174 -6.92 2.47 18.71
N ALA A 175 -7.87 1.88 19.44
CA ALA A 175 -9.27 1.87 19.04
C ALA A 175 -9.87 3.28 18.99
N ASP A 176 -9.68 4.07 20.06
CA ASP A 176 -10.15 5.46 20.12
C ASP A 176 -9.52 6.32 18.99
N THR A 177 -8.22 6.11 18.71
CA THR A 177 -7.52 6.78 17.61
C THR A 177 -8.14 6.42 16.26
N LEU A 178 -8.41 5.14 16.03
CA LEU A 178 -9.03 4.66 14.80
C LEU A 178 -10.43 5.25 14.62
N ASP A 179 -11.22 5.31 15.69
CA ASP A 179 -12.57 5.88 15.67
C ASP A 179 -12.52 7.38 15.36
N ASN A 180 -11.61 8.13 15.99
CA ASN A 180 -11.42 9.55 15.73
C ASN A 180 -11.02 9.83 14.28
N ILE A 181 -10.05 9.07 13.74
CA ILE A 181 -9.63 9.19 12.34
C ILE A 181 -10.80 8.86 11.41
N THR A 182 -11.56 7.81 11.70
CA THR A 182 -12.69 7.37 10.88
C THR A 182 -13.84 8.39 10.92
N ALA A 183 -14.16 8.93 12.09
CA ALA A 183 -15.17 9.97 12.26
C ALA A 183 -14.81 11.25 11.48
N ALA A 184 -13.52 11.54 11.36
CA ALA A 184 -13.00 12.61 10.54
C ALA A 184 -12.75 12.20 9.07
N GLN A 185 -13.34 11.08 8.63
CA GLN A 185 -13.31 10.52 7.27
C GLN A 185 -11.94 10.01 6.78
N GLY A 186 -10.99 9.76 7.68
CA GLY A 186 -9.71 9.14 7.35
C GLY A 186 -9.85 7.63 7.10
N GLU A 187 -8.88 7.03 6.41
CA GLU A 187 -8.99 5.63 5.97
C GLU A 187 -8.69 4.62 7.10
N GLY A 188 -7.91 5.03 8.09
CA GLY A 188 -7.47 4.20 9.20
C GLY A 188 -6.12 4.62 9.74
N VAL A 189 -5.40 3.67 10.33
CA VAL A 189 -4.15 3.89 11.05
C VAL A 189 -3.06 2.95 10.51
N MET A 190 -1.83 3.44 10.40
CA MET A 190 -0.64 2.65 10.12
C MET A 190 0.21 2.55 11.38
N LEU A 191 0.56 1.33 11.78
CA LEU A 191 1.47 1.07 12.89
C LEU A 191 2.87 0.73 12.38
N ARG A 192 3.88 1.32 13.00
CA ARG A 192 5.29 1.03 12.76
C ARG A 192 5.95 0.64 14.07
N ASN A 193 6.66 -0.48 14.07
CA ASN A 193 7.56 -0.79 15.18
C ASN A 193 8.77 0.15 15.11
N TRP A 194 9.01 0.89 16.18
CA TRP A 194 9.98 1.98 16.28
C TRP A 194 11.43 1.50 16.20
N HIS A 195 11.69 0.22 16.55
CA HIS A 195 13.02 -0.35 16.69
C HIS A 195 13.44 -1.21 15.49
N ASN A 196 12.50 -1.56 14.61
CA ASN A 196 12.80 -2.43 13.47
C ASN A 196 13.50 -1.68 12.32
N SER A 197 14.53 -2.34 11.77
CA SER A 197 15.11 -1.96 10.48
C SER A 197 14.10 -2.09 9.33
N TYR A 198 14.39 -1.45 8.20
CA TYR A 198 13.57 -1.57 7.01
C TYR A 198 13.57 -3.03 6.53
N GLN A 199 12.38 -3.59 6.29
CA GLN A 199 12.22 -4.96 5.83
C GLN A 199 11.35 -4.97 4.57
N PRO A 200 11.91 -5.34 3.41
CA PRO A 200 11.13 -5.58 2.20
C PRO A 200 10.04 -6.64 2.42
N GLY A 201 8.89 -6.46 1.76
CA GLY A 201 7.78 -7.40 1.89
C GLY A 201 7.02 -7.24 3.22
N ARG A 202 6.26 -8.28 3.59
CA ARG A 202 5.39 -8.23 4.77
C ARG A 202 6.15 -8.59 6.03
N SER A 203 5.96 -7.82 7.09
CA SER A 203 6.47 -8.12 8.42
C SER A 203 5.45 -7.75 9.49
N HIS A 204 5.73 -8.10 10.75
CA HIS A 204 4.96 -7.67 11.90
C HIS A 204 5.25 -6.21 12.31
N GLY A 205 6.38 -5.65 11.87
CA GLY A 205 6.80 -4.29 12.22
C GLY A 205 6.15 -3.18 11.39
N PHE A 206 5.30 -3.53 10.42
CA PHE A 206 4.53 -2.58 9.63
C PHE A 206 3.11 -3.10 9.46
N LEU A 207 2.17 -2.51 10.18
CA LEU A 207 0.77 -2.96 10.22
C LEU A 207 -0.17 -1.86 9.72
N LYS A 208 -1.28 -2.27 9.11
CA LYS A 208 -2.42 -1.42 8.81
C LYS A 208 -3.60 -1.83 9.69
N VAL A 209 -4.24 -0.84 10.28
CA VAL A 209 -5.44 -0.95 11.09
C VAL A 209 -6.53 -0.17 10.35
N LYS A 210 -7.62 -0.84 10.00
CA LYS A 210 -8.75 -0.21 9.34
C LYS A 210 -9.99 -0.40 10.19
N ALA A 211 -10.78 0.65 10.34
CA ALA A 211 -12.13 0.50 10.82
C ALA A 211 -12.86 -0.41 9.85
N TYR A 212 -13.50 -1.42 10.41
CA TYR A 212 -14.41 -2.24 9.66
C TYR A 212 -15.80 -2.00 10.21
N GLN A 213 -16.74 -1.82 9.30
CA GLN A 213 -18.15 -1.72 9.61
C GLN A 213 -18.75 -3.10 9.41
N ASP A 214 -19.64 -3.47 10.32
CA ASP A 214 -20.44 -4.67 10.17
C ASP A 214 -21.83 -4.22 9.67
N SER A 215 -22.30 -4.81 8.58
CA SER A 215 -23.63 -4.56 8.01
C SER A 215 -24.37 -5.88 7.87
N GLU A 216 -25.66 -5.86 8.16
CA GLU A 216 -26.53 -6.99 7.86
C GLU A 216 -27.04 -6.90 6.42
N VAL A 217 -26.99 -8.03 5.72
CA VAL A 217 -27.49 -8.16 4.35
C VAL A 217 -28.24 -9.47 4.19
N THR A 218 -29.27 -9.45 3.36
CA THR A 218 -30.05 -10.65 3.03
C THR A 218 -29.43 -11.35 1.84
N VAL A 219 -29.25 -12.66 1.92
CA VAL A 219 -28.82 -13.48 0.78
C VAL A 219 -29.99 -13.62 -0.19
N ILE A 220 -29.80 -13.21 -1.45
CA ILE A 220 -30.82 -13.23 -2.50
C ILE A 220 -30.47 -14.15 -3.67
N GLY A 221 -29.29 -14.77 -3.65
CA GLY A 221 -28.87 -15.71 -4.67
C GLY A 221 -27.41 -16.10 -4.55
N TYR A 222 -26.96 -16.91 -5.49
CA TYR A 222 -25.58 -17.39 -5.55
C TYR A 222 -24.98 -17.09 -6.91
N ALA A 223 -23.65 -16.95 -6.93
CA ALA A 223 -22.91 -16.95 -8.16
C ALA A 223 -21.87 -18.06 -8.16
N GLU A 224 -21.79 -18.77 -9.28
CA GLU A 224 -20.89 -19.90 -9.45
C GLU A 224 -19.42 -19.49 -9.33
N GLY A 225 -18.63 -20.35 -8.70
CA GLY A 225 -17.19 -20.22 -8.61
C GLY A 225 -16.50 -20.56 -9.93
N LYS A 226 -15.32 -19.99 -10.13
CA LYS A 226 -14.44 -20.25 -11.28
C LYS A 226 -13.15 -20.93 -10.82
N GLY A 227 -12.45 -21.62 -11.73
CA GLY A 227 -11.17 -22.27 -11.44
C GLY A 227 -11.28 -23.30 -10.31
N ARG A 228 -10.50 -23.13 -9.25
CA ARG A 228 -10.51 -24.01 -8.04
C ARG A 228 -11.91 -24.14 -7.41
N LEU A 229 -12.80 -23.17 -7.61
CA LEU A 229 -14.15 -23.14 -7.03
C LEU A 229 -15.23 -23.58 -8.01
N LYS A 230 -14.89 -24.17 -9.17
CA LYS A 230 -15.87 -24.67 -10.14
C LYS A 230 -16.80 -25.70 -9.47
N GLY A 231 -18.11 -25.60 -9.72
CA GLY A 231 -19.13 -26.45 -9.08
C GLY A 231 -19.42 -26.11 -7.62
N LYS A 232 -18.84 -25.04 -7.07
CA LYS A 232 -19.12 -24.51 -5.73
C LYS A 232 -19.59 -23.05 -5.80
N VAL A 233 -20.12 -22.52 -4.70
CA VAL A 233 -20.46 -21.10 -4.62
C VAL A 233 -19.19 -20.24 -4.62
N GLY A 234 -19.09 -19.38 -5.63
CA GLY A 234 -18.02 -18.38 -5.75
C GLY A 234 -18.31 -17.12 -4.92
N ALA A 235 -19.56 -16.69 -4.89
CA ALA A 235 -20.02 -15.56 -4.09
C ALA A 235 -21.50 -15.66 -3.73
N LEU A 236 -21.88 -15.09 -2.59
CA LEU A 236 -23.27 -14.80 -2.27
C LEU A 236 -23.69 -13.51 -2.99
N ILE A 237 -24.85 -13.51 -3.61
CA ILE A 237 -25.51 -12.29 -4.07
C ILE A 237 -26.38 -11.83 -2.92
N THR A 238 -26.14 -10.63 -2.41
CA THR A 238 -26.81 -10.12 -1.21
C THR A 238 -27.45 -8.77 -1.47
N ARG A 239 -28.43 -8.41 -0.63
CA ARG A 239 -29.13 -7.13 -0.66
C ARG A 239 -29.00 -6.43 0.69
N THR A 240 -28.63 -5.15 0.67
CA THR A 240 -28.63 -4.29 1.87
C THR A 240 -30.06 -3.90 2.27
N SER A 241 -30.24 -3.38 3.48
CA SER A 241 -31.52 -2.80 3.92
C SER A 241 -31.99 -1.64 3.03
N SER A 242 -31.05 -0.90 2.43
CA SER A 242 -31.31 0.16 1.45
C SER A 242 -31.62 -0.33 0.02
N GLY A 243 -31.67 -1.65 -0.20
CA GLY A 243 -32.00 -2.25 -1.49
C GLY A 243 -30.84 -2.42 -2.47
N LEU A 244 -29.62 -2.00 -2.10
CA LEU A 244 -28.44 -2.16 -2.95
C LEU A 244 -28.02 -3.62 -3.02
N VAL A 245 -27.64 -4.07 -4.21
CA VAL A 245 -27.18 -5.45 -4.46
C VAL A 245 -25.66 -5.49 -4.56
N LEU A 246 -25.04 -6.40 -3.81
CA LEU A 246 -23.61 -6.66 -3.87
C LEU A 246 -23.28 -8.14 -3.90
N ARG A 247 -22.08 -8.46 -4.36
CA ARG A 247 -21.53 -9.82 -4.36
C ARG A 247 -20.51 -9.96 -3.25
N VAL A 248 -20.72 -10.93 -2.36
CA VAL A 248 -19.83 -11.24 -1.24
C VAL A 248 -19.09 -12.54 -1.55
N GLY A 249 -17.89 -12.41 -2.13
CA GLY A 249 -17.07 -13.54 -2.58
C GLY A 249 -15.95 -13.94 -1.63
N SER A 250 -15.70 -13.18 -0.58
CA SER A 250 -14.61 -13.40 0.39
C SER A 250 -15.17 -13.67 1.79
N GLY A 251 -14.38 -14.32 2.66
CA GLY A 251 -14.82 -14.71 4.01
C GLY A 251 -15.58 -16.04 4.11
N LEU A 252 -15.89 -16.68 2.98
CA LEU A 252 -16.51 -18.02 2.93
C LEU A 252 -15.41 -19.10 3.02
N SER A 253 -15.54 -20.00 4.00
CA SER A 253 -14.77 -21.24 4.06
C SER A 253 -15.15 -22.18 2.91
N ASP A 254 -14.31 -23.17 2.62
CA ASP A 254 -14.63 -24.16 1.58
C ASP A 254 -15.88 -25.00 1.92
N ASP A 255 -16.24 -25.10 3.20
CA ASP A 255 -17.51 -25.71 3.67
C ASP A 255 -18.70 -24.80 3.37
N LEU A 256 -18.61 -23.50 3.69
CA LEU A 256 -19.64 -22.52 3.35
C LEU A 256 -19.80 -22.32 1.83
N ARG A 257 -18.84 -22.76 1.02
CA ARG A 257 -18.99 -22.75 -0.45
C ARG A 257 -19.73 -23.98 -0.98
N GLN A 258 -19.71 -25.08 -0.23
CA GLN A 258 -20.46 -26.30 -0.54
C GLN A 258 -21.87 -26.21 0.03
N MET A 259 -21.99 -25.68 1.24
CA MET A 259 -23.24 -25.44 1.97
C MET A 259 -23.35 -23.95 2.28
N PRO A 260 -23.74 -23.11 1.30
CA PRO A 260 -23.84 -21.67 1.48
C PRO A 260 -24.98 -21.29 2.43
N PRO A 261 -24.90 -20.11 3.07
CA PRO A 261 -26.06 -19.49 3.69
C PRO A 261 -27.26 -19.48 2.74
N GLU A 262 -28.41 -19.94 3.24
CA GLU A 262 -29.62 -20.11 2.45
C GLU A 262 -30.11 -18.77 1.88
N ILE A 263 -30.73 -18.80 0.70
CA ILE A 263 -31.44 -17.64 0.17
C ILE A 263 -32.54 -17.25 1.17
N GLY A 264 -32.61 -15.96 1.50
CA GLY A 264 -33.48 -15.40 2.53
C GLY A 264 -32.80 -15.23 3.89
N SER A 265 -31.66 -15.89 4.14
CA SER A 265 -30.93 -15.72 5.40
C SER A 265 -30.30 -14.33 5.52
N VAL A 266 -30.30 -13.79 6.75
CA VAL A 266 -29.58 -12.55 7.07
C VAL A 266 -28.19 -12.92 7.59
N ILE A 267 -27.18 -12.35 6.95
CA ILE A 267 -25.77 -12.53 7.33
C ILE A 267 -25.19 -11.18 7.72
N THR A 268 -24.23 -11.19 8.63
CA THR A 268 -23.38 -10.04 8.89
C THR A 268 -22.19 -10.10 7.94
N ILE A 269 -22.01 -9.03 7.17
CA ILE A 269 -20.80 -8.79 6.40
C ILE A 269 -19.95 -7.75 7.10
N ARG A 270 -18.64 -7.88 6.94
CA ARG A 270 -17.68 -6.88 7.35
C ARG A 270 -17.16 -6.14 6.13
N HIS A 271 -17.07 -4.83 6.18
CA HIS A 271 -16.63 -3.99 5.05
C HIS A 271 -15.81 -2.79 5.52
N ASN A 272 -15.08 -2.15 4.61
CA ASN A 272 -14.22 -0.99 4.90
C ASN A 272 -14.79 0.26 4.22
N GLY A 273 -15.78 0.87 4.87
CA GLY A 273 -16.54 2.00 4.32
C GLY A 273 -17.48 1.60 3.19
N VAL A 274 -18.02 2.61 2.51
CA VAL A 274 -18.96 2.49 1.40
C VAL A 274 -18.49 3.32 0.19
N THR A 275 -18.95 2.99 -1.03
CA THR A 275 -18.80 3.87 -2.20
C THR A 275 -19.69 5.10 -2.07
N ASP A 276 -19.56 6.07 -2.98
CA ASP A 276 -20.42 7.27 -3.03
C ASP A 276 -21.92 6.92 -3.05
N ASN A 277 -22.29 5.81 -3.70
CA ASN A 277 -23.66 5.30 -3.75
C ASN A 277 -24.07 4.43 -2.54
N GLY A 278 -23.28 4.38 -1.47
CA GLY A 278 -23.59 3.61 -0.26
C GLY A 278 -23.28 2.11 -0.31
N LEU A 279 -22.62 1.61 -1.36
CA LEU A 279 -22.30 0.18 -1.48
C LEU A 279 -21.09 -0.22 -0.61
N PRO A 280 -21.20 -1.24 0.26
CA PRO A 280 -20.07 -1.72 1.07
C PRO A 280 -18.82 -2.07 0.26
N ARG A 281 -17.67 -1.46 0.60
CA ARG A 281 -16.37 -1.74 -0.05
C ARG A 281 -15.61 -2.86 0.64
N PHE A 282 -14.98 -3.73 -0.14
CA PHE A 282 -14.20 -4.87 0.36
C PHE A 282 -15.00 -5.79 1.31
N ALA A 283 -16.29 -5.97 1.01
CA ALA A 283 -17.19 -6.78 1.80
C ALA A 283 -16.77 -8.25 1.87
N ARG A 284 -16.82 -8.80 3.08
CA ARG A 284 -16.53 -10.22 3.38
C ARG A 284 -17.59 -10.79 4.30
N PHE A 285 -17.95 -12.04 4.08
CA PHE A 285 -18.78 -12.80 5.02
C PHE A 285 -18.08 -12.83 6.37
N TRP A 286 -18.84 -12.57 7.45
CA TRP A 286 -18.35 -12.67 8.81
C TRP A 286 -19.05 -13.82 9.56
N ARG A 287 -20.37 -13.76 9.65
CA ARG A 287 -21.20 -14.76 10.35
C ARG A 287 -22.67 -14.63 9.96
N TYR A 288 -23.49 -15.58 10.37
CA TYR A 288 -24.95 -15.40 10.41
C TYR A 288 -25.33 -14.30 11.40
N ALA A 289 -26.35 -13.52 11.09
CA ALA A 289 -26.90 -12.55 12.03
C ALA A 289 -27.46 -13.26 13.28
N SER A 290 -27.34 -12.64 14.45
CA SER A 290 -27.83 -13.18 15.72
C SER A 290 -29.37 -13.32 15.70
N ARG A 291 -29.89 -14.42 16.27
CA ARG A 291 -31.31 -14.83 16.21
C ARG A 291 -32.33 -13.89 16.88
N GLU A 292 -31.91 -12.78 17.50
CA GLU A 292 -32.82 -11.89 18.24
C GLU A 292 -33.88 -11.16 17.39
N HIS A 293 -33.77 -11.18 16.06
CA HIS A 293 -34.72 -10.53 15.15
C HIS A 293 -35.57 -11.50 14.31
N GLN A 294 -35.48 -12.82 14.50
CA GLN A 294 -36.44 -13.75 13.91
C GLN A 294 -37.71 -13.82 14.77
N ARG A 295 -38.52 -12.76 14.77
CA ARG A 295 -39.93 -12.88 15.20
C ARG A 295 -40.66 -13.73 14.15
N VAL A 296 -40.77 -15.01 14.45
CA VAL A 296 -41.69 -15.93 13.80
C VAL A 296 -43.09 -15.36 13.98
N THR A 297 -43.69 -14.89 12.88
CA THR A 297 -45.12 -14.59 12.85
C THR A 297 -45.81 -15.92 12.62
N THR A 298 -46.07 -16.66 13.69
CA THR A 298 -46.97 -17.82 13.63
C THR A 298 -48.39 -17.26 13.55
N VAL A 299 -48.95 -17.19 12.35
CA VAL A 299 -50.39 -17.02 12.16
C VAL A 299 -51.02 -18.35 12.53
N ILE A 300 -51.75 -18.38 13.64
CA ILE A 300 -52.64 -19.49 14.00
C ILE A 300 -53.93 -19.29 13.18
N PRO A 301 -54.31 -20.19 12.26
CA PRO A 301 -55.60 -20.12 11.60
C PRO A 301 -56.72 -20.57 12.56
N PRO A 302 -57.97 -20.12 12.32
CA PRO A 302 -59.11 -20.37 13.20
C PRO A 302 -59.49 -21.85 13.34
#